data_AF-A0A4T2BYF2-F1
#
_entry.id   AF-A0A4T2BYF2-F1
#
_cell.length_a   1.000
_cell.length_b   1.000
_cell.length_c   1.000
_cell.angle_alpha   90.00
_cell.angle_beta   90.00
_cell.angle_gamma   90.00
#
_symmetry.space_group_name_H-M   'P 1'
#
loop_
_entity.id
_entity.type
_entity.pdbx_description
1 polymer ?
#
loop_
_entity_poly.entity_id
_entity_poly.type
_entity_poly.pdbx_seq_one_letter_code
_entity_poly.pdbx_strand_id
1 'polypeptide(L)'
;MTTQQTAVEKHYLMSPEENVQRIVKTGTVWFAAAVGSIAVVLGLLLASGWRPALLTGGVRLLFWVASSLVALSVGLIGWSGCPILEVDVPTADRNKSRTMQLGTMMFIVGGAAALLAILLGPAR
;
A
#
# COMPACT_ATOMS: atom_id res chain seq x y z
N MET A 1 24.39 30.33 -11.72
CA MET A 1 24.72 29.23 -10.79
C MET A 1 23.76 29.28 -9.61
N THR A 2 22.48 28.95 -9.82
CA THR A 2 21.42 29.32 -8.85
C THR A 2 20.40 28.21 -8.60
N THR A 3 20.68 27.00 -9.08
CA THR A 3 19.78 25.84 -9.00
C THR A 3 20.18 24.81 -7.93
N GLN A 4 21.33 24.99 -7.25
CA GLN A 4 21.75 24.08 -6.18
C GLN A 4 21.32 24.50 -4.76
N GLN A 5 20.92 25.75 -4.53
CA GLN A 5 20.55 26.21 -3.19
C GLN A 5 19.18 25.68 -2.71
N THR A 6 18.23 25.43 -3.60
CA THR A 6 16.88 24.97 -3.22
C THR A 6 16.83 23.52 -2.75
N ALA A 7 17.79 22.67 -3.15
CA ALA A 7 17.88 21.29 -2.67
C ALA A 7 18.52 21.19 -1.28
N VAL A 8 19.44 22.10 -0.96
CA VAL A 8 20.15 22.14 0.34
C VAL A 8 19.26 22.74 1.43
N GLU A 9 18.41 23.71 1.10
CA GLU A 9 17.60 24.45 2.07
C GLU A 9 16.49 23.61 2.74
N LYS A 10 15.92 22.62 2.05
CA LYS A 10 14.93 21.70 2.66
C LYS A 10 15.53 20.78 3.74
N HIS A 11 16.85 20.64 3.79
CA HIS A 11 17.53 19.66 4.64
C HIS A 11 17.78 20.15 6.08
N TYR A 12 17.38 21.38 6.42
CA TYR A 12 17.71 22.04 7.69
C TYR A 12 16.62 22.00 8.77
N LEU A 13 15.47 21.35 8.52
CA LEU A 13 14.36 21.33 9.49
C LEU A 13 14.41 20.17 10.50
N MET A 14 15.19 19.12 10.24
CA MET A 14 15.33 17.92 11.07
C MET A 14 16.72 17.29 10.86
N SER A 15 17.26 16.62 11.88
CA SER A 15 18.50 15.86 11.73
C SER A 15 18.31 14.64 10.80
N PRO A 16 19.39 14.10 10.20
CA PRO A 16 19.30 12.88 9.39
C PRO A 16 18.63 11.71 10.13
N GLU A 17 18.91 11.54 11.42
CA GLU A 17 18.33 10.50 12.27
C GLU A 17 16.82 10.70 12.45
N GLU A 18 16.38 11.93 12.70
CA GLU A 18 14.96 12.27 12.83
C GLU A 18 14.19 12.00 11.54
N ASN A 19 14.80 12.32 10.39
CA ASN A 19 14.17 12.08 9.09
C ASN A 19 14.03 10.57 8.80
N VAL A 20 15.05 9.78 9.12
CA VAL A 20 14.98 8.31 9.01
C VAL A 20 13.89 7.74 9.93
N GLN A 21 13.82 8.17 11.19
CA GLN A 21 12.77 7.72 12.11
C GLN A 21 11.37 8.06 11.62
N ARG A 22 11.16 9.27 11.08
CA ARG A 22 9.89 9.67 10.46
C ARG A 22 9.54 8.77 9.27
N ILE A 23 10.51 8.49 8.41
CA ILE A 23 10.37 7.61 7.24
C ILE A 23 9.95 6.20 7.64
N VAL A 24 10.60 5.62 8.65
CA VAL A 24 10.28 4.28 9.17
C VAL A 24 8.89 4.28 9.80
N LYS A 25 8.62 5.23 10.71
CA LYS A 25 7.32 5.31 11.42
C LYS A 25 6.14 5.45 10.47
N THR A 26 6.26 6.33 9.47
CA THR A 26 5.21 6.49 8.46
C THR A 26 5.01 5.22 7.64
N GLY A 27 6.09 4.55 7.23
CA GLY A 27 6.05 3.25 6.57
C GLY A 27 5.30 2.20 7.39
N THR A 28 5.68 2.05 8.66
CA THR A 28 5.07 1.10 9.59
C THR A 28 3.58 1.36 9.80
N VAL A 29 3.18 2.63 10.00
CA VAL A 29 1.77 2.98 10.21
C VAL A 29 0.91 2.62 9.00
N TRP A 30 1.36 2.98 7.79
CA TRP A 30 0.63 2.65 6.55
C TRP A 30 0.56 1.14 6.30
N PHE A 31 1.66 0.43 6.54
CA PHE A 31 1.69 -1.02 6.40
C PHE A 31 0.75 -1.71 7.40
N ALA A 32 0.79 -1.30 8.67
CA ALA A 32 -0.07 -1.83 9.71
C ALA A 32 -1.55 -1.54 9.41
N ALA A 33 -1.88 -0.35 8.92
CA ALA A 33 -3.24 -0.02 8.50
C ALA A 33 -3.71 -0.93 7.35
N ALA A 34 -2.89 -1.10 6.30
CA ALA A 34 -3.24 -1.94 5.16
C ALA A 34 -3.46 -3.40 5.57
N VAL A 35 -2.53 -3.99 6.32
CA VAL A 35 -2.63 -5.38 6.81
C VAL A 35 -3.80 -5.54 7.78
N GLY A 36 -4.00 -4.58 8.69
CA GLY A 36 -5.10 -4.58 9.65
C GLY A 36 -6.47 -4.55 8.97
N SER A 37 -6.66 -3.68 7.98
CA SER A 37 -7.90 -3.63 7.20
C SER A 37 -8.16 -4.94 6.45
N ILE A 38 -7.14 -5.54 5.84
CA ILE A 38 -7.25 -6.85 5.18
C ILE A 38 -7.66 -7.93 6.20
N ALA A 39 -7.01 -7.97 7.36
CA ALA A 39 -7.29 -8.94 8.40
C ALA A 39 -8.73 -8.83 8.91
N VAL A 40 -9.24 -7.61 9.11
CA VAL A 40 -10.63 -7.36 9.51
C VAL A 40 -11.60 -7.87 8.45
N VAL A 41 -11.42 -7.46 7.18
CA VAL A 41 -12.34 -7.86 6.10
C VAL A 41 -12.32 -9.37 5.89
N LEU A 42 -11.12 -9.98 5.77
CA LEU A 42 -10.99 -11.43 5.61
C LEU A 42 -11.55 -12.18 6.82
N GLY A 43 -11.31 -11.69 8.03
CA GLY A 43 -11.85 -12.28 9.26
C GLY A 43 -13.38 -12.34 9.24
N LEU A 44 -14.04 -11.25 8.85
CA LEU A 44 -15.50 -11.19 8.72
C LEU A 44 -16.04 -12.11 7.61
N LEU A 45 -15.36 -12.14 6.46
CA LEU A 45 -15.74 -13.05 5.37
C LEU A 45 -15.60 -14.51 5.78
N LEU A 46 -14.50 -14.88 6.42
CA LEU A 46 -14.28 -16.25 6.93
C LEU A 46 -15.29 -16.61 8.01
N ALA A 47 -15.60 -15.69 8.94
CA ALA A 47 -16.58 -15.90 10.00
C ALA A 47 -18.01 -16.07 9.47
N SER A 48 -18.39 -15.32 8.42
CA SER A 48 -19.67 -15.53 7.72
C SER A 48 -19.68 -16.78 6.84
N GLY A 49 -18.52 -17.44 6.70
CA GLY A 49 -18.28 -18.61 5.86
C GLY A 49 -18.14 -18.29 4.37
N TRP A 50 -18.18 -17.03 3.95
CA TRP A 50 -18.09 -16.62 2.54
C TRP A 50 -16.91 -17.30 1.84
N ARG A 51 -17.10 -17.74 0.58
CA ARG A 51 -16.05 -18.38 -0.21
C ARG A 51 -15.94 -17.78 -1.60
N PRO A 52 -14.71 -17.47 -2.08
CA PRO A 52 -14.51 -16.95 -3.43
C PRO A 52 -14.89 -17.95 -4.52
N ALA A 53 -14.96 -19.24 -4.19
CA ALA A 53 -15.42 -20.30 -5.09
C ALA A 53 -16.89 -20.16 -5.50
N LEU A 54 -17.69 -19.36 -4.78
CA LEU A 54 -19.09 -19.08 -5.10
C LEU A 54 -19.23 -18.07 -6.25
N LEU A 55 -18.17 -17.32 -6.57
CA LEU A 55 -18.19 -16.34 -7.64
C LEU A 55 -18.10 -17.03 -9.01
N THR A 56 -18.93 -16.59 -9.94
CA THR A 56 -18.95 -17.08 -11.33
C THR A 56 -18.73 -15.94 -12.32
N GLY A 57 -18.39 -16.30 -13.57
CA GLY A 57 -18.25 -15.36 -14.68
C GLY A 57 -17.31 -14.17 -14.40
N GLY A 58 -17.74 -12.98 -14.80
CA GLY A 58 -16.96 -11.74 -14.68
C GLY A 58 -16.67 -11.31 -13.24
N VAL A 59 -17.56 -11.62 -12.29
CA VAL A 59 -17.38 -11.26 -10.87
C VAL A 59 -16.21 -12.03 -10.25
N ARG A 60 -16.04 -13.31 -10.65
CA ARG A 60 -14.87 -14.10 -10.24
C ARG A 60 -13.57 -13.47 -10.72
N LEU A 61 -13.52 -13.06 -11.99
CA LEU A 61 -12.33 -12.42 -12.56
C LEU A 61 -12.03 -11.10 -11.84
N LEU A 62 -13.05 -10.25 -11.65
CA LEU A 62 -12.92 -8.98 -10.94
C LEU A 62 -12.35 -9.18 -9.53
N PHE A 63 -12.89 -10.13 -8.76
CA PHE A 63 -12.43 -10.42 -7.40
C PHE A 63 -10.94 -10.79 -7.36
N TRP A 64 -10.49 -11.69 -8.24
CA TRP A 64 -9.09 -12.13 -8.24
C TRP A 64 -8.13 -11.04 -8.71
N VAL A 65 -8.48 -10.30 -9.77
CA VAL A 65 -7.67 -9.17 -10.25
C VAL A 65 -7.56 -8.09 -9.16
N ALA A 66 -8.69 -7.75 -8.52
CA ALA A 66 -8.72 -6.78 -7.44
C ALA A 66 -7.93 -7.24 -6.22
N SER A 67 -8.03 -8.51 -5.84
CA SER A 67 -7.26 -9.10 -4.74
C SER A 67 -5.76 -9.11 -5.03
N SER A 68 -5.36 -9.44 -6.26
CA SER A 68 -3.96 -9.33 -6.70
C SER A 68 -3.46 -7.89 -6.62
N LEU A 69 -4.30 -6.91 -6.99
CA LEU A 69 -3.94 -5.49 -6.88
C LEU A 69 -3.71 -5.07 -5.43
N VAL A 70 -4.55 -5.52 -4.49
CA VAL A 70 -4.36 -5.29 -3.05
C VAL A 70 -3.06 -5.95 -2.55
N ALA A 71 -2.78 -7.18 -2.97
CA ALA A 71 -1.55 -7.88 -2.60
C ALA A 71 -0.28 -7.14 -3.10
N LEU A 72 -0.28 -6.68 -4.35
CA LEU A 72 0.81 -5.87 -4.90
C LEU A 72 0.97 -4.55 -4.14
N SER A 73 -0.14 -3.91 -3.77
CA SER A 73 -0.16 -2.72 -2.93
C SER A 73 0.58 -2.93 -1.60
N VAL A 74 0.29 -4.03 -0.89
CA VAL A 74 0.94 -4.34 0.39
C VAL A 74 2.43 -4.54 0.20
N GLY A 75 2.83 -5.22 -0.88
CA GLY A 75 4.23 -5.37 -1.27
C GLY A 75 4.92 -4.01 -1.51
N LEU A 76 4.28 -3.10 -2.24
CA LEU A 76 4.82 -1.75 -2.52
C LEU A 76 4.94 -0.89 -1.25
N ILE A 77 3.93 -0.91 -0.39
CA ILE A 77 3.94 -0.19 0.88
C ILE A 77 5.02 -0.75 1.80
N GLY A 78 5.16 -2.07 1.90
CA GLY A 78 6.23 -2.73 2.66
C GLY A 78 7.61 -2.39 2.11
N TRP A 79 7.79 -2.47 0.79
CA TRP A 79 9.06 -2.14 0.13
C TRP A 79 9.47 -0.68 0.34
N SER A 80 8.52 0.25 0.51
CA SER A 80 8.83 1.68 0.71
C SER A 80 9.75 1.99 1.91
N GLY A 81 9.96 1.04 2.83
CA GLY A 81 10.91 1.15 3.94
C GLY A 81 12.33 0.64 3.64
N CYS A 82 12.52 -0.19 2.61
CA CYS A 82 13.77 -0.89 2.31
C CYS A 82 14.85 -0.09 1.51
N PRO A 83 14.52 0.80 0.55
CA PRO A 83 15.55 1.35 -0.36
C PRO A 83 16.56 2.30 0.31
N ILE A 84 16.32 2.73 1.55
CA ILE A 84 17.27 3.56 2.32
C ILE A 84 18.62 2.85 2.57
N LEU A 85 18.65 1.52 2.44
CA LEU A 85 19.84 0.69 2.64
C LEU A 85 20.58 0.36 1.33
N GLU A 86 19.96 0.59 0.17
CA GLU A 86 20.44 0.10 -1.12
C GLU A 86 20.95 1.23 -2.04
N VAL A 87 20.36 2.42 -1.95
CA VAL A 87 20.64 3.54 -2.87
C VAL A 87 20.89 4.85 -2.13
N ASP A 88 21.37 5.87 -2.84
CA ASP A 88 21.57 7.22 -2.30
C ASP A 88 20.27 7.84 -1.77
N VAL A 89 20.39 8.74 -0.79
CA VAL A 89 19.25 9.36 -0.09
C VAL A 89 18.23 10.01 -1.04
N PRO A 90 18.63 10.84 -2.04
CA PRO A 90 17.69 11.39 -3.02
C PRO A 90 16.95 10.34 -3.86
N THR A 91 17.59 9.22 -4.19
CA THR A 91 16.95 8.12 -4.92
C THR A 91 16.02 7.31 -4.02
N ALA A 92 16.43 7.03 -2.78
CA ALA A 92 15.60 6.35 -1.79
C ALA A 92 14.31 7.11 -1.50
N ASP A 93 14.37 8.44 -1.32
CA ASP A 93 13.21 9.28 -1.05
C ASP A 93 12.21 9.28 -2.23
N ARG A 94 12.71 9.39 -3.47
CA ARG A 94 11.88 9.31 -4.68
C ARG A 94 11.22 7.95 -4.83
N ASN A 95 11.95 6.87 -4.61
CA ASN A 95 11.43 5.51 -4.68
C ASN A 95 10.35 5.28 -3.63
N LYS A 96 10.60 5.69 -2.37
CA LYS A 96 9.60 5.64 -1.29
C LYS A 96 8.32 6.37 -1.65
N SER A 97 8.43 7.61 -2.12
CA SER A 97 7.27 8.43 -2.43
C SER A 97 6.42 7.80 -3.54
N ARG A 98 7.07 7.28 -4.59
CA ARG A 98 6.40 6.57 -5.70
C ARG A 98 5.75 5.26 -5.27
N THR A 99 6.45 4.42 -4.51
CA THR A 99 5.90 3.13 -4.08
C THR A 99 4.78 3.31 -3.06
N MET A 100 4.84 4.33 -2.20
CA MET A 100 3.74 4.70 -1.32
C MET A 100 2.53 5.18 -2.11
N GLN A 101 2.69 6.14 -3.02
CA GLN A 101 1.56 6.67 -3.80
C GLN A 101 0.90 5.59 -4.66
N LEU A 102 1.70 4.79 -5.37
CA LEU A 102 1.20 3.70 -6.19
C LEU A 102 0.57 2.60 -5.33
N GLY A 103 1.21 2.23 -4.23
CA GLY A 103 0.70 1.25 -3.27
C GLY A 103 -0.64 1.67 -2.68
N THR A 104 -0.76 2.90 -2.19
CA THR A 104 -2.03 3.43 -1.66
C THR A 104 -3.11 3.49 -2.74
N MET A 105 -2.79 3.93 -3.96
CA MET A 105 -3.76 3.94 -5.07
C MET A 105 -4.26 2.52 -5.37
N MET A 106 -3.35 1.56 -5.50
CA MET A 106 -3.66 0.15 -5.72
C MET A 106 -4.51 -0.44 -4.59
N PHE A 107 -4.23 -0.07 -3.33
CA PHE A 107 -5.00 -0.50 -2.17
C PHE A 107 -6.44 0.00 -2.24
N ILE A 108 -6.65 1.27 -2.58
CA ILE A 108 -7.98 1.89 -2.65
C ILE A 108 -8.77 1.30 -3.81
N VAL A 109 -8.19 1.29 -5.02
CA VAL A 109 -8.87 0.80 -6.22
C VAL A 109 -9.13 -0.70 -6.12
N GLY A 110 -8.11 -1.47 -5.74
CA GLY A 110 -8.21 -2.92 -5.56
C GLY A 110 -9.17 -3.28 -4.43
N GLY A 111 -9.10 -2.60 -3.29
CA GLY A 111 -9.98 -2.82 -2.15
C GLY A 111 -11.44 -2.54 -2.50
N ALA A 112 -11.72 -1.39 -3.14
CA ALA A 112 -13.06 -1.04 -3.58
C ALA A 112 -13.61 -2.04 -4.60
N ALA A 113 -12.81 -2.44 -5.59
CA ALA A 113 -13.20 -3.43 -6.58
C ALA A 113 -13.43 -4.83 -5.97
N ALA A 114 -12.61 -5.24 -5.01
CA ALA A 114 -12.77 -6.51 -4.31
C ALA A 114 -14.05 -6.52 -3.45
N LEU A 115 -14.31 -5.43 -2.71
CA LEU A 115 -15.56 -5.26 -1.95
C LEU A 115 -16.78 -5.26 -2.86
N LEU A 116 -16.72 -4.58 -4.01
CA LEU A 116 -17.78 -4.61 -5.01
C LEU A 116 -18.01 -6.05 -5.51
N ALA A 117 -16.96 -6.80 -5.81
CA ALA A 117 -17.09 -8.20 -6.23
C ALA A 117 -17.69 -9.10 -5.15
N ILE A 118 -17.38 -8.84 -3.88
CA ILE A 118 -18.00 -9.53 -2.73
C ILE A 118 -19.50 -9.20 -2.66
N LEU A 119 -19.89 -7.94 -2.80
CA LEU A 119 -21.29 -7.48 -2.75
C LEU A 119 -22.14 -7.98 -3.91
N LEU A 120 -21.54 -8.06 -5.12
CA LEU A 120 -22.19 -8.63 -6.31
C LEU A 120 -22.19 -10.16 -6.31
N GLY A 121 -21.40 -10.77 -5.41
CA GLY A 121 -21.42 -12.20 -5.18
C GLY A 121 -22.76 -12.65 -4.58
N PRO A 122 -23.11 -13.94 -4.73
CA PRO A 122 -24.36 -14.44 -4.18
C PRO A 122 -24.40 -14.22 -2.67
N ALA A 123 -25.42 -13.49 -2.20
CA ALA A 123 -25.86 -13.59 -0.82
C ALA A 123 -26.32 -15.04 -0.63
N ARG A 124 -25.79 -15.72 0.39
CA ARG A 124 -26.28 -17.05 0.71
C ARG A 124 -27.76 -17.05 1.00
#